data_AF-A0A967E0U5-F1
#
_entry.id   AF-A0A967E0U5-F1
#
_cell.length_a   1.000
_cell.length_b   1.000
_cell.length_c   1.000
_cell.angle_alpha   90.00
_cell.angle_beta   90.00
_cell.angle_gamma   90.00
#
_symmetry.space_group_name_H-M   'P 1'
#
loop_
_entity.id
_entity.type
_entity.pdbx_description
1 polymer ?
#
loop_
_entity_poly.entity_id
_entity_poly.type
_entity_poly.pdbx_seq_one_letter_code
_entity_poly.pdbx_strand_id
1 'polypeptide(L)'
;MNRKGTRPVWTFDSKHRRLILHKSISDKPFVVRLDRCQTSAGALRWIMEVAEQDWATDRVIASLVHEFDRLLYPLANLCPAGKEDGPINVKKVIREQLDLVK
;
A
#
# COMPACT_ATOMS: atom_id res chain seq x y z
N MET A 1 -11.85 -11.28 -26.78
CA MET A 1 -11.71 -12.16 -25.60
C MET A 1 -11.65 -11.30 -24.33
N ASN A 2 -12.79 -11.09 -23.67
CA ASN A 2 -12.88 -10.36 -22.41
C ASN A 2 -12.63 -11.34 -21.25
N ARG A 3 -11.39 -11.49 -20.80
CA ARG A 3 -11.15 -12.07 -19.47
C ARG A 3 -11.72 -11.04 -18.49
N LYS A 4 -12.78 -11.39 -17.75
CA LYS A 4 -13.24 -10.62 -16.58
C LYS A 4 -12.03 -10.46 -15.67
N GLY A 5 -11.33 -9.33 -15.80
CA GLY A 5 -10.04 -9.11 -15.16
C GLY A 5 -10.26 -9.07 -13.67
N THR A 6 -9.84 -10.12 -12.97
CA THR A 6 -9.71 -10.13 -11.53
C THR A 6 -8.91 -8.90 -11.12
N ARG A 7 -9.43 -8.14 -10.13
CA ARG A 7 -8.72 -6.96 -9.62
C ARG A 7 -7.31 -7.39 -9.20
N PRO A 8 -6.26 -6.63 -9.54
CA PRO A 8 -4.93 -6.90 -9.02
C PRO A 8 -5.00 -6.87 -7.49
N VAL A 9 -4.68 -7.99 -6.85
CA VAL A 9 -4.80 -8.17 -5.40
C VAL A 9 -3.43 -7.99 -4.77
N TRP A 10 -3.32 -7.04 -3.87
CA TRP A 10 -2.19 -6.90 -2.97
C TRP A 10 -2.38 -7.85 -1.78
N THR A 11 -1.40 -8.70 -1.53
CA THR A 11 -1.38 -9.56 -0.35
C THR A 11 -0.64 -8.86 0.77
N PHE A 12 -1.30 -8.69 1.92
CA PHE A 12 -0.64 -8.17 3.10
C PHE A 12 0.07 -9.27 3.90
N ASP A 13 1.39 -9.17 4.00
CA ASP A 13 2.24 -9.98 4.86
C ASP A 13 2.44 -9.25 6.20
N SER A 14 1.68 -9.65 7.22
CA SER A 14 1.68 -9.03 8.55
C SER A 14 2.98 -9.28 9.33
N LYS A 15 3.65 -10.40 9.08
CA LYS A 15 4.91 -10.76 9.77
C LYS A 15 6.02 -9.81 9.36
N HIS A 16 6.11 -9.53 8.07
CA HIS A 16 7.16 -8.68 7.50
C HIS A 16 6.71 -7.25 7.17
N ARG A 17 5.42 -6.92 7.39
CA ARG A 17 4.77 -5.63 7.08
C ARG A 17 5.03 -5.20 5.64
N ARG A 18 4.59 -6.04 4.71
CA ARG A 18 4.75 -5.84 3.27
C ARG A 18 3.42 -5.97 2.56
N LEU A 19 3.24 -5.18 1.51
CA LEU A 19 2.23 -5.44 0.49
C LEU A 19 2.94 -6.09 -0.71
N ILE A 20 2.40 -7.23 -1.14
CA ILE A 20 2.98 -8.05 -2.20
C ILE A 20 2.00 -8.05 -3.35
N LEU A 21 2.40 -7.49 -4.49
CA LEU A 21 1.66 -7.62 -5.73
C LEU A 21 2.19 -8.84 -6.48
N HIS A 22 1.33 -9.86 -6.60
CA HIS A 22 1.60 -11.00 -7.44
C HIS A 22 1.31 -10.60 -8.89
N LYS A 23 2.40 -10.42 -9.65
CA LYS A 23 2.32 -10.18 -11.10
C LYS A 23 2.05 -11.51 -11.82
N SER A 24 2.13 -11.53 -13.15
CA SER A 24 1.89 -12.75 -13.94
C SER A 24 2.78 -13.92 -13.45
N ILE A 25 2.42 -15.16 -13.81
CA ILE A 25 3.05 -16.38 -13.27
C ILE A 25 4.58 -16.40 -13.42
N SER A 26 5.13 -15.73 -14.43
CA SER A 26 6.58 -15.67 -14.70
C SER A 26 7.30 -14.49 -14.04
N ASP A 27 6.57 -13.52 -13.50
CA ASP A 27 7.16 -12.28 -13.00
C ASP A 27 7.44 -12.35 -11.51
N LYS A 28 8.60 -11.79 -11.12
CA LYS A 28 8.91 -11.59 -9.70
C LYS A 28 7.86 -10.66 -9.07
N PRO A 29 7.36 -10.96 -7.87
CA PRO A 29 6.38 -10.09 -7.21
C PRO A 29 6.99 -8.72 -6.91
N PHE A 30 6.15 -7.68 -6.99
CA PHE A 30 6.53 -6.36 -6.53
C PHE A 30 6.21 -6.21 -5.04
N VAL A 31 7.14 -5.64 -4.27
CA VAL A 31 7.04 -5.61 -2.81
C VAL A 31 7.15 -4.18 -2.30
N VAL A 32 6.08 -3.69 -1.70
CA VAL A 32 6.05 -2.44 -0.95
C VAL A 32 6.37 -2.74 0.51
N ARG A 33 7.40 -2.10 1.06
CA ARG A 33 7.81 -2.27 2.46
C ARG A 33 7.17 -1.18 3.31
N LEU A 34 6.14 -1.53 4.09
CA LEU A 34 5.37 -0.56 4.88
C LEU A 34 6.22 0.09 5.98
N ASP A 35 7.26 -0.59 6.47
CA ASP A 35 8.23 0.01 7.41
C ASP A 35 8.95 1.26 6.85
N ARG A 36 8.89 1.48 5.53
CA ARG A 36 9.41 2.68 4.86
C ARG A 36 8.33 3.74 4.58
N CYS A 37 7.08 3.48 4.97
CA CYS A 37 5.94 4.39 4.84
C CYS A 37 5.66 5.10 6.18
N GLN A 38 6.71 5.58 6.87
CA GLN A 38 6.56 6.26 8.16
C GLN A 38 6.11 7.71 8.03
N THR A 39 6.23 8.28 6.84
CA THR A 39 5.90 9.68 6.51
C THR A 39 4.97 9.72 5.30
N SER A 40 4.26 10.83 5.11
CA SER A 40 3.40 10.99 3.93
C SER A 40 4.22 10.94 2.64
N ALA A 41 5.43 11.52 2.66
CA ALA A 41 6.41 11.42 1.57
C ALA A 41 6.84 9.97 1.29
N GLY A 42 7.04 9.15 2.33
CA GLY A 42 7.39 7.74 2.18
C GLY A 42 6.27 6.92 1.53
N ALA A 43 5.01 7.18 1.90
CA ALA A 43 3.87 6.56 1.25
C ALA A 43 3.71 7.03 -0.22
N LEU A 44 3.79 8.34 -0.45
CA LEU A 44 3.71 8.93 -1.81
C LEU A 44 4.79 8.37 -2.73
N ARG A 45 6.02 8.23 -2.23
CA ARG A 45 7.13 7.65 -2.98
C ARG A 45 6.78 6.27 -3.53
N TRP A 46 6.19 5.38 -2.74
CA TRP A 46 5.82 4.04 -3.22
C TRP A 46 4.71 4.08 -4.28
N ILE A 47 3.75 5.00 -4.16
CA ILE A 47 2.72 5.21 -5.18
C ILE A 47 3.39 5.62 -6.50
N MET A 48 4.32 6.57 -6.45
CA MET A 48 5.03 7.04 -7.64
C MET A 48 5.97 5.98 -8.21
N GLU A 49 6.69 5.23 -7.38
CA GLU A 49 7.55 4.12 -7.83
C GLU A 49 6.75 3.03 -8.56
N VAL A 50 5.51 2.75 -8.13
CA VAL A 50 4.61 1.83 -8.85
C VAL A 50 4.10 2.48 -10.13
N ALA A 51 3.72 3.76 -10.10
CA ALA A 51 3.21 4.47 -11.27
C ALA A 51 4.24 4.61 -12.41
N GLU A 52 5.53 4.63 -12.10
CA GLU A 52 6.62 4.64 -13.10
C GLU A 52 6.85 3.29 -13.79
N GLN A 53 6.16 2.22 -13.36
CA GLN A 53 6.33 0.90 -13.95
C GLN A 53 5.47 0.74 -15.20
N ASP A 54 6.06 0.21 -16.27
CA ASP A 54 5.39 -0.09 -17.55
C ASP A 54 4.21 -1.08 -17.41
N TRP A 55 4.27 -1.97 -16.41
CA TRP A 55 3.25 -2.95 -16.11
C TRP A 55 2.14 -2.42 -15.19
N ALA A 56 2.31 -1.24 -14.59
CA ALA A 56 1.32 -0.71 -13.65
C ALA A 56 0.14 -0.10 -14.40
N THR A 57 -1.06 -0.55 -14.05
CA THR A 57 -2.31 0.05 -14.52
C THR A 57 -2.91 0.93 -13.42
N ASP A 58 -3.80 1.86 -13.77
CA ASP A 58 -4.55 2.66 -12.79
C ASP A 58 -5.23 1.80 -11.71
N ARG A 59 -5.67 0.59 -12.08
CA ARG A 59 -6.28 -0.36 -11.13
C ARG A 59 -5.30 -0.85 -10.07
N VAL A 60 -4.03 -1.06 -10.44
CA VAL A 60 -2.98 -1.46 -9.49
C VAL A 60 -2.64 -0.31 -8.55
N ILE A 61 -2.53 0.90 -9.08
CA ILE A 61 -2.21 2.10 -8.31
C ILE A 61 -3.36 2.39 -7.33
N ALA A 62 -4.61 2.38 -7.81
CA ALA A 62 -5.78 2.56 -6.97
C ALA A 62 -5.88 1.49 -5.88
N SER A 63 -5.59 0.21 -6.19
CA SER A 63 -5.60 -0.83 -5.17
C SER A 63 -4.50 -0.64 -4.13
N LEU A 64 -3.33 -0.12 -4.50
CA LEU A 64 -2.28 0.24 -3.52
C LEU A 64 -2.73 1.38 -2.60
N VAL A 65 -3.37 2.41 -3.15
CA VAL A 65 -3.92 3.54 -2.36
C VAL A 65 -4.96 3.03 -1.36
N HIS A 66 -5.84 2.12 -1.78
CA HIS A 66 -6.82 1.50 -0.87
C HIS A 66 -6.16 0.66 0.23
N GLU A 67 -5.08 -0.06 -0.07
CA GLU A 67 -4.35 -0.78 0.98
C GLU A 67 -3.63 0.16 1.95
N PHE A 68 -3.12 1.31 1.49
CA PHE A 68 -2.58 2.34 2.37
C PHE A 68 -3.66 2.96 3.25
N ASP A 69 -4.82 3.28 2.69
CA ASP A 69 -5.96 3.75 3.47
C ASP A 69 -6.35 2.74 4.55
N ARG A 70 -6.48 1.46 4.18
CA ARG A 70 -6.84 0.36 5.08
C ARG A 70 -5.80 0.10 6.19
N LEU A 71 -4.51 0.19 5.90
CA LEU A 71 -3.45 -0.25 6.83
C LEU A 71 -2.79 0.90 7.59
N LEU A 72 -2.74 2.09 6.98
CA LEU A 72 -2.05 3.25 7.54
C LEU A 72 -3.00 4.39 7.87
N TYR A 73 -4.22 4.41 7.31
CA TYR A 73 -5.17 5.51 7.40
C TYR A 73 -4.50 6.89 7.29
N PRO A 74 -3.91 7.23 6.11
CA PRO A 74 -3.00 8.36 5.97
C PRO A 74 -3.60 9.71 6.37
N LEU A 75 -4.92 9.89 6.20
CA LEU A 75 -5.59 11.13 6.57
C LEU A 75 -5.52 11.42 8.09
N ALA A 76 -5.47 10.39 8.94
CA ALA A 76 -5.34 10.57 10.38
C ALA A 76 -3.90 10.45 10.87
N ASN A 77 -3.09 9.60 10.23
CA ASN A 77 -1.78 9.21 10.76
C ASN A 77 -0.59 9.81 10.01
N LEU A 78 -0.73 10.26 8.77
CA LEU A 78 0.41 10.73 7.95
C LEU A 78 0.25 12.18 7.47
N CYS A 79 -0.98 12.59 7.18
CA CYS A 79 -1.27 13.90 6.60
C CYS A 79 -2.59 14.53 7.13
N PRO A 80 -2.80 14.63 8.46
CA PRO A 80 -3.97 15.29 9.01
C PRO A 80 -4.03 16.75 8.57
N ALA A 81 -5.17 17.15 8.00
CA ALA A 81 -5.41 18.48 7.46
C ALA A 81 -4.34 18.97 6.46
N GLY A 82 -3.74 18.04 5.69
CA GLY A 82 -2.74 18.38 4.68
C GLY A 82 -1.35 18.71 5.24
N LYS A 83 -1.09 18.41 6.51
CA LYS A 83 0.22 18.61 7.15
C LYS A 83 0.87 17.28 7.45
N GLU A 84 2.17 17.16 7.16
CA GLU A 84 2.96 15.99 7.54
C GLU A 84 2.81 15.71 9.04
N ASP A 85 2.44 14.47 9.36
CA ASP A 85 2.41 13.94 10.72
C ASP A 85 3.15 12.60 10.71
N GLY A 86 4.38 12.63 11.22
CA GLY A 86 5.30 11.50 11.13
C GLY A 86 6.66 11.85 11.72
N PRO A 87 7.55 10.85 11.91
CA PRO A 87 7.38 9.45 11.51
C PRO A 87 6.43 8.65 12.42
N ILE A 88 5.52 7.88 11.83
CA ILE A 88 4.65 6.97 12.58
C ILE A 88 5.33 5.66 12.97
N ASN A 89 4.82 5.04 14.04
CA ASN A 89 5.10 3.64 14.34
C ASN A 89 4.17 2.75 13.52
N VAL A 90 4.61 2.36 12.32
CA VAL A 90 3.86 1.54 11.36
C VAL A 90 3.30 0.26 11.98
N LYS A 91 4.06 -0.42 12.85
CA LYS A 91 3.60 -1.65 13.52
C LYS A 91 2.41 -1.38 14.46
N LYS A 92 2.46 -0.26 15.20
CA LYS A 92 1.37 0.16 16.08
C LYS A 92 0.13 0.50 15.27
N VAL A 93 0.26 1.37 14.26
CA VAL A 93 -0.85 1.81 13.41
C VAL A 93 -1.53 0.64 12.71
N ILE A 94 -0.77 -0.26 12.08
CA ILE A 94 -1.36 -1.44 11.42
C ILE A 94 -2.13 -2.31 12.41
N ARG A 95 -1.62 -2.51 13.63
CA ARG A 95 -2.33 -3.30 14.64
C ARG A 95 -3.67 -2.64 14.98
N GLU A 96 -3.65 -1.34 15.26
CA GLU A 96 -4.84 -0.56 15.58
C GLU A 96 -5.86 -0.63 14.43
N GLN A 97 -5.44 -0.43 13.18
CA GLN A 97 -6.33 -0.52 12.02
C GLN A 97 -6.93 -1.93 11.82
N LEU A 98 -6.14 -3.00 12.02
CA LEU A 98 -6.64 -4.36 11.87
C LEU A 98 -7.57 -4.80 13.01
N ASP A 99 -7.40 -4.24 14.20
CA ASP A 99 -8.29 -4.51 15.33
C ASP A 99 -9.63 -3.75 15.22
N LEU A 100 -9.66 -2.60 14.53
CA LEU A 100 -10.88 -1.84 14.25
C LEU A 100 -11.80 -2.46 13.18
N VAL A 101 -11.30 -3.40 12.39
CA VAL A 101 -12.02 -4.06 11.28
C VAL A 101 -12.61 -5.43 11.69
N LYS A 102 -12.37 -5.88 12.92
CA LYS A 102 -12.96 -7.11 13.49
C LYS A 102 -14.31 -6.83 14.13
#